data_AF-A0A255T8Y3-F1
#
_entry.id   AF-A0A255T8Y3-F1
#
_cell.length_a   1.000
_cell.length_b   1.000
_cell.length_c   1.000
_cell.angle_alpha   90.00
_cell.angle_beta   90.00
_cell.angle_gamma   90.00
#
_symmetry.space_group_name_H-M   'P 1'
#
loop_
_entity.id
_entity.type
_entity.pdbx_description
1 polymer ?
#
loop_
_entity_poly.entity_id
_entity_poly.type
_entity_poly.pdbx_seq_one_letter_code
_entity_poly.pdbx_strand_id
1 'polypeptide(L)'
;MKQLIIFISLFCAFGISSFAQNTKFGKPTKEEWELNSVSFAPNAEAVVLYKSVDVSYKLQSGFNALGSGGEGSLDDNQFAPSGTNKDINPENTSMLYKVNVRIKILKDSGAAYSAMDIISFNDDEDFDCRDEFYEMNITLFRQVNGKVKKKRLSAANIKDERIDNHYCIRHIRIPDVKAGDILEYQYQLTSTRSTYIYDTQLQESIPVLYSKCKMEIPNILQFNVNRPIIPNVTASVALGSIIMASTNNDYKLAKKVVSNVYTIEARNLPAYAGEINLQNLSSGEVHCVRTQLKDKRYDVKPDVSGPVRHLVIGR
;
A
#
# COMPACT_ATOMS: atom_id res chain seq x y z
N MET A 1 46.14 -49.86 24.17
CA MET A 1 45.55 -49.52 22.85
C MET A 1 44.76 -48.22 23.05
N LYS A 2 45.41 -47.05 23.05
CA LYS A 2 45.60 -46.11 21.92
C LYS A 2 44.34 -45.90 21.04
N GLN A 3 43.76 -44.70 21.21
CA GLN A 3 43.01 -43.87 20.24
C GLN A 3 41.61 -44.38 19.84
N LEU A 4 40.53 -43.59 19.88
CA LEU A 4 40.34 -42.37 19.08
C LEU A 4 39.24 -41.50 19.74
N ILE A 5 39.56 -40.28 20.17
CA ILE A 5 38.56 -39.28 20.62
C ILE A 5 38.34 -38.32 19.44
N ILE A 6 37.16 -38.39 18.83
CA ILE A 6 36.74 -37.49 17.76
C ILE A 6 36.27 -36.18 18.41
N PHE A 7 37.04 -35.11 18.24
CA PHE A 7 36.58 -33.74 18.55
C PHE A 7 35.62 -33.29 17.46
N ILE A 8 34.32 -33.39 17.71
CA ILE A 8 33.31 -32.66 16.93
C ILE A 8 33.30 -31.23 17.46
N SER A 9 34.01 -30.33 16.78
CA SER A 9 33.88 -28.90 17.06
C SER A 9 32.47 -28.47 16.71
N LEU A 10 31.67 -28.20 17.73
CA LEU A 10 30.36 -27.59 17.62
C LEU A 10 30.57 -26.16 17.11
N PHE A 11 30.56 -26.00 15.79
CA PHE A 11 30.52 -24.70 15.13
C PHE A 11 29.14 -24.12 15.45
N CYS A 12 29.06 -23.34 16.53
CA CYS A 12 27.90 -22.50 16.81
C CYS A 12 27.75 -21.52 15.65
N ALA A 13 26.98 -21.94 14.64
CA ALA A 13 26.35 -21.01 13.73
C ALA A 13 25.48 -20.10 14.60
N PHE A 14 26.01 -18.92 14.91
CA PHE A 14 25.20 -17.77 15.31
C PHE A 14 24.26 -17.52 14.13
N GLY A 15 23.12 -18.19 14.15
CA GLY A 15 22.00 -17.89 13.29
C GLY A 15 21.68 -16.44 13.53
N ILE A 16 21.88 -15.63 12.49
CA ILE A 16 21.41 -14.26 12.41
C ILE A 16 19.90 -14.39 12.60
N SER A 17 19.42 -14.09 13.80
CA SER A 17 18.00 -14.01 14.09
C SER A 17 17.46 -12.92 13.19
N SER A 18 16.85 -13.33 12.08
CA SER A 18 16.00 -12.51 11.26
C SER A 18 14.96 -11.90 12.19
N PHE A 19 15.15 -10.62 12.54
CA PHE A 19 14.15 -9.78 13.20
C PHE A 19 12.97 -9.59 12.24
N ALA A 20 12.16 -10.62 12.08
CA ALA A 20 10.79 -10.48 11.62
C ALA A 20 9.97 -9.99 12.82
N GLN A 21 10.28 -8.79 13.33
CA GLN A 21 9.31 -8.08 14.16
C GLN A 21 8.15 -7.73 13.23
N ASN A 22 7.09 -8.51 13.35
CA ASN A 22 5.79 -8.23 12.76
C ASN A 22 5.33 -6.93 13.44
N THR A 23 5.64 -5.78 12.82
CA THR A 23 5.33 -4.42 13.30
C THR A 23 3.82 -4.26 13.33
N LYS A 24 3.21 -4.75 14.42
CA LYS A 24 1.80 -4.56 14.69
C LYS A 24 1.59 -3.10 15.03
N PHE A 25 0.83 -2.41 14.19
CA PHE A 25 0.26 -1.11 14.48
C PHE A 25 -0.42 -1.12 15.86
N GLY A 26 -0.16 -0.08 16.69
CA GLY A 26 -0.45 -0.11 18.13
C GLY A 26 0.35 0.92 18.93
N LYS A 27 0.49 0.75 20.25
CA LYS A 27 1.35 1.64 21.07
C LYS A 27 2.79 1.58 20.54
N PRO A 28 3.48 2.73 20.35
CA PRO A 28 4.87 2.71 19.91
C PRO A 28 5.76 1.95 20.90
N THR A 29 6.73 1.19 20.36
CA THR A 29 7.63 0.34 21.15
C THR A 29 8.70 1.17 21.85
N LYS A 30 9.40 0.56 22.81
CA LYS A 30 10.49 1.24 23.53
C LYS A 30 11.61 1.66 22.57
N GLU A 31 11.92 0.81 21.60
CA GLU A 31 12.95 1.05 20.58
C GLU A 31 12.58 2.25 19.71
N GLU A 32 11.31 2.39 19.30
CA GLU A 32 10.83 3.56 18.54
C GLU A 32 10.87 4.86 19.36
N TRP A 33 10.67 4.78 20.68
CA TRP A 33 10.81 5.94 21.57
C TRP A 33 12.26 6.39 21.70
N GLU A 34 13.17 5.43 21.90
CA GLU A 34 14.60 5.65 22.13
C GLU A 34 15.38 5.93 20.84
N LEU A 35 14.78 5.72 19.67
CA LEU A 35 15.39 6.04 18.37
C LEU A 35 15.54 7.56 18.20
N ASN A 36 16.79 8.02 18.23
CA ASN A 36 17.15 9.43 18.02
C ASN A 36 17.92 9.68 16.71
N SER A 37 18.38 8.63 16.03
CA SER A 37 19.02 8.70 14.71
C SER A 37 19.00 7.33 14.02
N VAL A 38 19.26 7.30 12.72
CA VAL A 38 19.46 6.05 11.96
C VAL A 38 20.86 6.03 11.36
N SER A 39 21.53 4.87 11.40
CA SER A 39 22.96 4.75 11.07
C SER A 39 23.30 5.13 9.61
N PHE A 40 22.39 4.86 8.68
CA PHE A 40 22.55 5.18 7.25
C PHE A 40 22.12 6.61 6.88
N ALA A 41 21.55 7.37 7.82
CA ALA A 41 21.19 8.77 7.66
C ALA A 41 21.22 9.50 9.02
N PRO A 42 22.39 9.66 9.65
CA PRO A 42 22.50 10.16 11.02
C PRO A 42 22.03 11.61 11.19
N ASN A 43 21.98 12.37 10.09
CA ASN A 43 21.56 13.77 10.08
C ASN A 43 20.06 13.95 9.82
N ALA A 44 19.29 12.88 9.65
CA ALA A 44 17.87 12.95 9.34
C ALA A 44 17.09 13.72 10.41
N GLU A 45 16.11 14.48 9.94
CA GLU A 45 15.25 15.32 10.79
C GLU A 45 14.02 14.56 11.26
N ALA A 46 13.56 13.61 10.43
CA ALA A 46 12.54 12.63 10.73
C ALA A 46 12.89 11.33 10.01
N VAL A 47 12.19 10.24 10.35
CA VAL A 47 12.36 8.93 9.72
C VAL A 47 11.03 8.20 9.65
N VAL A 48 10.74 7.58 8.50
CA VAL A 48 9.64 6.61 8.42
C VAL A 48 10.09 5.32 9.12
N LEU A 49 9.50 5.04 10.27
CA LEU A 49 9.72 3.81 11.01
C LEU A 49 9.14 2.61 10.26
N TYR A 50 7.93 2.79 9.73
CA TYR A 50 7.17 1.76 9.04
C TYR A 50 6.19 2.37 8.06
N LYS A 51 6.13 1.83 6.84
CA LYS A 51 5.08 2.09 5.84
C LYS A 51 4.52 0.77 5.35
N SER A 52 3.20 0.66 5.25
CA SER A 52 2.52 -0.49 4.62
C SER A 52 1.41 0.00 3.73
N VAL A 53 1.38 -0.53 2.52
CA VAL A 53 0.29 -0.38 1.57
C VAL A 53 -0.19 -1.77 1.20
N ASP A 54 -1.38 -2.11 1.68
CA ASP A 54 -2.05 -3.35 1.31
C ASP A 54 -3.15 -3.03 0.29
N VAL A 55 -3.10 -3.68 -0.87
CA VAL A 55 -4.09 -3.55 -1.94
C VAL A 55 -4.81 -4.88 -2.11
N SER A 56 -6.13 -4.88 -2.05
CA SER A 56 -6.95 -6.06 -2.34
C SER A 56 -8.18 -5.72 -3.17
N TYR A 57 -8.59 -6.64 -4.03
CA TYR A 57 -9.81 -6.47 -4.82
C TYR A 57 -11.06 -6.85 -4.04
N LYS A 58 -12.15 -6.15 -4.32
CA LYS A 58 -13.51 -6.41 -3.83
C LYS A 58 -14.49 -6.35 -5.01
N LEU A 59 -15.62 -7.04 -4.90
CA LEU A 59 -16.75 -6.79 -5.79
C LEU A 59 -17.48 -5.51 -5.36
N GLN A 60 -17.95 -4.75 -6.35
CA GLN A 60 -18.81 -3.60 -6.12
C GLN A 60 -20.24 -4.07 -5.77
N SER A 61 -20.85 -3.49 -4.74
CA SER A 61 -22.28 -3.67 -4.45
C SER A 61 -23.12 -2.87 -5.44
N GLY A 62 -24.11 -3.47 -6.10
CA GLY A 62 -24.99 -2.76 -7.05
C GLY A 62 -25.28 -3.48 -8.37
N PHE A 63 -24.65 -4.62 -8.68
CA PHE A 63 -24.91 -5.33 -9.94
C PHE A 63 -26.11 -6.30 -9.83
N ASN A 64 -27.23 -5.97 -10.49
CA ASN A 64 -28.21 -6.99 -10.89
C ASN A 64 -27.56 -7.75 -12.04
N ALA A 65 -27.54 -9.09 -11.95
CA ALA A 65 -27.07 -9.94 -13.03
C ALA A 65 -27.56 -9.39 -14.37
N LEU A 66 -26.62 -9.07 -15.29
CA LEU A 66 -26.94 -8.88 -16.71
C LEU A 66 -27.89 -10.02 -17.06
N GLY A 67 -29.07 -9.66 -17.53
CA GLY A 67 -30.24 -10.52 -17.54
C GLY A 67 -29.95 -11.91 -18.06
N SER A 68 -30.66 -12.89 -17.53
CA SER A 68 -30.93 -14.11 -18.27
C SER A 68 -31.52 -13.73 -19.63
N GLY A 69 -30.72 -13.73 -20.69
CA GLY A 69 -31.23 -13.40 -22.02
C GLY A 69 -30.14 -13.02 -23.02
N GLY A 70 -29.74 -13.99 -23.84
CA GLY A 70 -28.89 -13.78 -24.99
C GLY A 70 -28.19 -15.08 -25.39
N GLU A 71 -28.91 -15.96 -26.10
CA GLU A 71 -28.27 -16.98 -26.91
C GLU A 71 -27.25 -16.32 -27.84
N GLY A 72 -25.99 -16.78 -27.79
CA GLY A 72 -24.97 -16.40 -28.76
C GLY A 72 -23.68 -15.83 -28.17
N SER A 73 -22.84 -16.69 -27.59
CA SER A 73 -21.46 -16.84 -28.08
C SER A 73 -20.82 -18.07 -27.48
N LEU A 74 -20.27 -18.87 -28.38
CA LEU A 74 -19.50 -20.08 -28.17
C LEU A 74 -18.13 -19.72 -27.58
N ASP A 75 -17.76 -20.37 -26.48
CA ASP A 75 -16.45 -21.00 -26.30
C ASP A 75 -16.43 -21.73 -24.95
N ASP A 76 -16.72 -23.02 -25.08
CA ASP A 76 -16.56 -24.07 -24.10
C ASP A 76 -15.09 -24.16 -23.65
N ASN A 77 -14.76 -23.46 -22.57
CA ASN A 77 -13.49 -23.69 -21.89
C ASN A 77 -13.65 -24.87 -20.92
N GLN A 78 -13.75 -26.08 -21.46
CA GLN A 78 -13.97 -27.35 -20.75
C GLN A 78 -12.80 -27.81 -19.84
N PHE A 79 -11.80 -26.96 -19.54
CA PHE A 79 -10.70 -27.33 -18.63
C PHE A 79 -10.22 -26.24 -17.66
N ALA A 80 -10.95 -25.14 -17.50
CA ALA A 80 -10.84 -24.31 -16.29
C ALA A 80 -11.95 -24.76 -15.31
N PRO A 81 -11.74 -24.81 -13.98
CA PRO A 81 -12.83 -25.04 -13.04
C PRO A 81 -13.86 -23.93 -13.24
N SER A 82 -14.92 -24.29 -13.96
CA SER A 82 -15.74 -23.39 -14.76
C SER A 82 -16.83 -22.77 -13.89
N GLY A 83 -16.72 -21.47 -13.65
CA GLY A 83 -17.81 -20.69 -13.03
C GLY A 83 -17.41 -19.38 -12.35
N THR A 84 -16.13 -19.10 -12.12
CA THR A 84 -15.70 -17.87 -11.41
C THR A 84 -15.36 -16.70 -12.34
N ASN A 85 -14.91 -16.95 -13.56
CA ASN A 85 -14.46 -15.90 -14.48
C ASN A 85 -15.59 -15.08 -15.13
N LYS A 86 -16.83 -15.60 -15.18
CA LYS A 86 -17.97 -14.90 -15.83
C LYS A 86 -18.49 -13.70 -15.02
N ASP A 87 -18.26 -13.69 -13.70
CA ASP A 87 -18.87 -12.71 -12.80
C ASP A 87 -17.88 -11.69 -12.25
N ILE A 88 -16.62 -11.74 -12.68
CA ILE A 88 -15.56 -10.83 -12.21
C ILE A 88 -14.97 -10.20 -13.44
N ASN A 89 -15.11 -8.89 -13.55
CA ASN A 89 -14.48 -8.09 -14.57
C ASN A 89 -14.01 -6.76 -13.93
N PRO A 90 -13.22 -5.95 -14.66
CA PRO A 90 -12.83 -4.64 -14.17
C PRO A 90 -14.02 -3.74 -13.77
N GLU A 91 -15.13 -3.81 -14.50
CA GLU A 91 -16.28 -2.92 -14.36
C GLU A 91 -17.11 -3.22 -13.09
N ASN A 92 -16.95 -4.40 -12.50
CA ASN A 92 -17.66 -4.80 -11.28
C ASN A 92 -16.73 -5.04 -10.07
N THR A 93 -15.48 -4.61 -10.19
CA THR A 93 -14.49 -4.71 -9.11
C THR A 93 -14.00 -3.34 -8.67
N SER A 94 -13.68 -3.24 -7.38
CA SER A 94 -12.99 -2.11 -6.79
C SER A 94 -11.74 -2.61 -6.07
N MET A 95 -10.82 -1.70 -5.78
CA MET A 95 -9.64 -1.98 -4.99
C MET A 95 -9.72 -1.25 -3.66
N LEU A 96 -9.50 -1.97 -2.57
CA LEU A 96 -9.29 -1.40 -1.26
C LEU A 96 -7.79 -1.26 -1.01
N TYR A 97 -7.36 -0.03 -0.76
CA TYR A 97 -6.06 0.31 -0.22
C TYR A 97 -6.17 0.48 1.29
N LYS A 98 -5.34 -0.23 2.05
CA LYS A 98 -5.12 0.02 3.47
C LYS A 98 -3.71 0.55 3.64
N VAL A 99 -3.61 1.80 4.05
CA VAL A 99 -2.32 2.50 4.21
C VAL A 99 -2.06 2.76 5.67
N ASN A 100 -0.87 2.38 6.12
CA ASN A 100 -0.40 2.55 7.48
C ASN A 100 1.02 3.12 7.44
N VAL A 101 1.23 4.29 8.04
CA VAL A 101 2.54 4.95 8.10
C VAL A 101 2.83 5.39 9.53
N ARG A 102 4.07 5.17 9.98
CA ARG A 102 4.58 5.66 11.25
C ARG A 102 5.88 6.42 11.02
N ILE A 103 5.91 7.66 11.51
CA ILE A 103 7.04 8.58 11.39
C ILE A 103 7.53 8.96 12.79
N LYS A 104 8.84 8.94 13.00
CA LYS A 104 9.48 9.50 14.18
C LYS A 104 10.09 10.84 13.82
N ILE A 105 9.81 11.86 14.62
CA ILE A 105 10.47 13.16 14.51
C ILE A 105 11.75 13.12 15.35
N LEU A 106 12.91 13.29 14.71
CA LEU A 106 14.22 13.16 15.34
C LEU A 106 14.76 14.51 15.82
N LYS A 107 14.43 15.58 15.08
CA LYS A 107 14.86 16.97 15.35
C LYS A 107 13.68 17.92 15.25
N ASP A 108 13.78 19.10 15.85
CA ASP A 108 12.69 20.10 15.78
C ASP A 108 12.42 20.58 14.35
N SER A 109 13.44 20.65 13.48
CA SER A 109 13.24 20.93 12.05
C SER A 109 12.40 19.87 11.33
N GLY A 110 12.35 18.65 11.87
CA GLY A 110 11.51 17.58 11.37
C GLY A 110 10.01 17.81 11.55
N ALA A 111 9.59 18.84 12.28
CA ALA A 111 8.19 19.25 12.36
C ALA A 111 7.61 19.61 10.98
N ALA A 112 8.43 19.94 9.98
CA ALA A 112 7.98 20.15 8.60
C ALA A 112 7.27 18.93 8.02
N TYR A 113 7.70 17.70 8.38
CA TYR A 113 7.11 16.44 7.93
C TYR A 113 5.81 16.07 8.68
N SER A 114 5.23 17.02 9.43
CA SER A 114 3.90 16.90 10.03
C SER A 114 2.78 17.39 9.11
N ALA A 115 3.13 17.96 7.96
CA ALA A 115 2.24 18.20 6.84
C ALA A 115 2.25 16.98 5.92
N MET A 116 1.08 16.61 5.40
CA MET A 116 0.97 15.54 4.41
C MET A 116 -0.08 15.89 3.38
N ASP A 117 0.18 15.50 2.15
CA ASP A 117 -0.74 15.64 1.05
C ASP A 117 -0.99 14.25 0.45
N ILE A 118 -2.27 13.93 0.20
CA ILE A 118 -2.68 12.68 -0.45
C ILE A 118 -3.44 13.04 -1.72
N ILE A 119 -2.92 12.63 -2.88
CA ILE A 119 -3.61 12.81 -4.16
C ILE A 119 -4.53 11.61 -4.39
N SER A 120 -5.76 11.89 -4.79
CA SER A 120 -6.77 10.88 -5.11
C SER A 120 -7.48 11.23 -6.41
N PHE A 121 -7.91 10.22 -7.14
CA PHE A 121 -8.68 10.40 -8.36
C PHE A 121 -10.16 10.68 -8.04
N ASN A 122 -10.72 11.72 -8.61
CA ASN A 122 -12.13 12.10 -8.44
C ASN A 122 -12.60 12.82 -9.70
N ASP A 123 -13.15 12.03 -10.63
CA ASP A 123 -13.66 12.52 -11.90
C ASP A 123 -15.06 13.12 -11.72
N ASP A 124 -15.23 14.38 -12.14
CA ASP A 124 -16.53 15.07 -12.06
C ASP A 124 -17.48 14.68 -13.21
N GLU A 125 -16.94 14.19 -14.32
CA GLU A 125 -17.72 13.82 -15.52
C GLU A 125 -18.11 12.33 -15.48
N ASP A 126 -17.24 11.49 -14.92
CA ASP A 126 -17.46 10.06 -14.71
C ASP A 126 -17.47 9.70 -13.21
N PHE A 127 -18.63 9.90 -12.57
CA PHE A 127 -18.82 9.59 -11.15
C PHE A 127 -18.58 8.11 -10.80
N ASP A 128 -18.57 7.20 -11.77
CA ASP A 128 -18.32 5.78 -11.54
C ASP A 128 -16.82 5.47 -11.38
N CYS A 129 -15.94 6.40 -11.79
CA CYS A 129 -14.49 6.34 -11.62
C CYS A 129 -14.04 7.30 -10.49
N ARG A 130 -14.07 6.87 -9.23
CA ARG A 130 -13.62 7.72 -8.11
C ARG A 130 -12.93 6.96 -6.98
N ASP A 131 -12.07 7.67 -6.29
CA ASP A 131 -11.46 7.26 -5.04
C ASP A 131 -12.27 7.80 -3.85
N GLU A 132 -12.57 6.93 -2.90
CA GLU A 132 -13.32 7.27 -1.69
C GLU A 132 -12.55 6.90 -0.42
N PHE A 133 -12.38 7.85 0.48
CA PHE A 133 -11.80 7.61 1.80
C PHE A 133 -12.88 7.19 2.81
N TYR A 134 -12.70 6.04 3.45
CA TYR A 134 -13.66 5.51 4.44
C TYR A 134 -13.21 5.70 5.89
N GLU A 135 -11.92 5.45 6.14
CA GLU A 135 -11.34 5.56 7.46
C GLU A 135 -10.11 6.44 7.36
N MET A 136 -9.97 7.40 8.26
CA MET A 136 -8.76 8.21 8.40
C MET A 136 -8.50 8.46 9.89
N ASN A 137 -7.43 7.85 10.39
CA ASN A 137 -6.97 7.96 11.76
C ASN A 137 -5.56 8.51 11.76
N ILE A 138 -5.40 9.72 12.30
CA ILE A 138 -4.10 10.37 12.43
C ILE A 138 -3.86 10.62 13.91
N THR A 139 -2.75 10.10 14.44
CA THR A 139 -2.45 10.16 15.88
C THR A 139 -1.03 10.67 16.10
N LEU A 140 -0.92 11.69 16.93
CA LEU A 140 0.34 12.15 17.51
C LEU A 140 0.54 11.46 18.86
N PHE A 141 1.66 10.77 19.02
CA PHE A 141 2.10 10.22 20.29
C PHE A 141 3.27 11.06 20.83
N ARG A 142 3.18 11.43 22.11
CA ARG A 142 4.22 12.18 22.83
C ARG A 142 4.50 11.55 24.17
N GLN A 143 5.78 11.47 24.56
CA GLN A 143 6.17 11.07 25.90
C GLN A 143 6.32 12.30 26.80
N VAL A 144 5.60 12.32 27.93
CA VAL A 144 5.69 13.36 28.96
C VAL A 144 5.93 12.69 30.30
N ASN A 145 7.07 12.94 30.94
CA ASN A 145 7.46 12.35 32.22
C ASN A 145 7.35 10.81 32.23
N GLY A 146 7.85 10.16 31.17
CA GLY A 146 7.81 8.70 31.02
C GLY A 146 6.44 8.12 30.64
N LYS A 147 5.39 8.94 30.51
CA LYS A 147 4.04 8.50 30.13
C LYS A 147 3.72 8.88 28.69
N VAL A 148 3.21 7.92 27.92
CA VAL A 148 2.75 8.16 26.54
C VAL A 148 1.38 8.83 26.57
N LYS A 149 1.30 10.04 26.00
CA LYS A 149 0.06 10.75 25.69
C LYS A 149 -0.23 10.60 24.20
N LYS A 150 -1.49 10.30 23.86
CA LYS A 150 -1.98 10.24 22.47
C LYS A 150 -2.92 11.40 22.19
N LYS A 151 -2.75 12.06 21.04
CA LYS A 151 -3.63 13.11 20.53
C LYS A 151 -4.07 12.69 19.13
N ARG A 152 -5.36 12.34 18.99
CA ARG A 152 -5.96 12.09 17.68
C ARG A 152 -6.26 13.41 16.99
N LEU A 153 -5.93 13.52 15.72
CA LEU A 153 -6.20 14.71 14.92
C LEU A 153 -7.70 14.83 14.66
N SER A 154 -8.24 16.05 14.76
CA SER A 154 -9.62 16.33 14.38
C SER A 154 -9.73 16.58 12.87
N ALA A 155 -10.92 16.34 12.32
CA ALA A 155 -11.22 16.57 10.90
C ALA A 155 -10.97 18.02 10.44
N ALA A 156 -11.00 19.01 11.35
CA ALA A 156 -10.70 20.41 11.05
C ALA A 156 -9.26 20.65 10.53
N ASN A 157 -8.36 19.69 10.74
CA ASN A 157 -6.98 19.74 10.25
C ASN A 157 -6.79 19.03 8.90
N ILE A 158 -7.90 18.61 8.28
CA ILE A 158 -7.95 17.91 7.02
C ILE A 158 -8.77 18.80 6.07
N LYS A 159 -8.20 19.15 4.92
CA LYS A 159 -8.85 19.96 3.90
C LYS A 159 -8.66 19.31 2.55
N ASP A 160 -9.73 19.25 1.77
CA ASP A 160 -9.68 18.79 0.40
C ASP A 160 -9.67 19.99 -0.54
N GLU A 161 -8.80 19.96 -1.54
CA GLU A 161 -8.69 20.94 -2.60
C GLU A 161 -8.77 20.22 -3.95
N ARG A 162 -9.50 20.80 -4.89
CA ARG A 162 -9.60 20.27 -6.25
C ARG A 162 -8.40 20.76 -7.06
N ILE A 163 -7.67 19.84 -7.68
CA ILE A 163 -6.54 20.18 -8.57
C ILE A 163 -7.09 20.48 -9.96
N ASP A 164 -7.88 19.56 -10.52
CA ASP A 164 -8.49 19.65 -11.85
C ASP A 164 -9.74 18.76 -11.94
N ASN A 165 -10.24 18.49 -13.16
CA ASN A 165 -11.44 17.68 -13.42
C ASN A 165 -11.33 16.20 -12.99
N HIS A 166 -10.14 15.71 -12.68
CA HIS A 166 -9.86 14.29 -12.42
C HIS A 166 -9.17 14.05 -11.06
N TYR A 167 -8.59 15.08 -10.44
CA TYR A 167 -7.76 14.91 -9.25
C TYR A 167 -8.15 15.88 -8.12
N CYS A 168 -8.16 15.34 -6.91
CA CYS A 168 -8.23 16.09 -5.67
C CYS A 168 -6.98 15.83 -4.83
N ILE A 169 -6.62 16.81 -4.01
CA ILE A 169 -5.56 16.70 -3.01
C ILE A 169 -6.17 16.91 -1.62
N ARG A 170 -5.88 15.96 -0.72
CA ARG A 170 -6.22 16.04 0.69
C ARG A 170 -5.02 16.52 1.49
N HIS A 171 -5.11 17.75 1.98
CA HIS A 171 -4.14 18.39 2.86
C HIS A 171 -4.41 18.02 4.32
N ILE A 172 -3.42 17.42 4.96
CA ILE A 172 -3.40 17.08 6.38
C ILE A 172 -2.32 17.92 7.05
N ARG A 173 -2.64 18.63 8.13
CA ARG A 173 -1.68 19.46 8.88
C ARG A 173 -1.73 19.10 10.36
N ILE A 174 -0.68 18.50 10.91
CA ILE A 174 -0.64 18.16 12.33
C ILE A 174 0.06 19.27 13.11
N PRO A 175 -0.64 20.03 13.96
CA PRO A 175 -0.06 21.13 14.72
C PRO A 175 0.65 20.63 15.99
N ASP A 176 1.56 21.45 16.50
CA ASP A 176 2.33 21.21 17.75
C ASP A 176 3.10 19.89 17.72
N VAL A 177 3.85 19.63 16.64
CA VAL A 177 4.79 18.50 16.53
C VAL A 177 6.18 18.94 16.97
N LYS A 178 6.89 18.09 17.71
CA LYS A 178 8.21 18.36 18.31
C LYS A 178 9.15 17.17 18.15
N ALA A 179 10.45 17.41 18.33
CA ALA A 179 11.42 16.33 18.41
C ALA A 179 11.00 15.27 19.45
N GLY A 180 11.19 14.00 19.10
CA GLY A 180 10.81 12.85 19.91
C GLY A 180 9.37 12.36 19.71
N ASP A 181 8.50 13.15 19.08
CA ASP A 181 7.14 12.73 18.78
C ASP A 181 7.09 11.61 17.73
N ILE A 182 6.04 10.78 17.81
CA ILE A 182 5.73 9.76 16.81
C ILE A 182 4.39 10.08 16.19
N LEU A 183 4.36 10.16 14.87
CA LEU A 183 3.17 10.38 14.07
C LEU A 183 2.72 9.05 13.48
N GLU A 184 1.43 8.77 13.57
CA GLU A 184 0.83 7.57 13.01
C GLU A 184 -0.35 7.95 12.11
N TYR A 185 -0.36 7.40 10.91
CA TYR A 185 -1.34 7.65 9.87
C TYR A 185 -1.90 6.32 9.42
N GLN A 186 -3.22 6.21 9.49
CA GLN A 186 -3.95 5.06 8.96
C GLN A 186 -5.09 5.58 8.11
N TYR A 187 -5.21 5.07 6.90
CA TYR A 187 -6.42 5.31 6.13
C TYR A 187 -6.77 4.15 5.23
N GLN A 188 -8.05 4.13 4.85
CA GLN A 188 -8.56 3.24 3.84
C GLN A 188 -9.10 4.07 2.67
N LEU A 189 -8.70 3.70 1.46
CA LEU A 189 -9.13 4.28 0.21
C LEU A 189 -9.72 3.17 -0.66
N THR A 190 -10.94 3.34 -1.15
CA THR A 190 -11.50 2.47 -2.18
C THR A 190 -11.35 3.16 -3.52
N SER A 191 -10.89 2.45 -4.55
CA SER A 191 -10.80 2.95 -5.92
C SER A 191 -11.60 2.06 -6.85
N THR A 192 -12.47 2.63 -7.69
CA THR A 192 -13.20 1.90 -8.73
C THR A 192 -12.37 1.67 -9.99
N ARG A 193 -11.15 2.24 -10.06
CA ARG A 193 -10.21 2.08 -11.19
C ARG A 193 -9.51 0.72 -11.18
N SER A 194 -10.25 -0.38 -11.16
CA SER A 194 -9.78 -1.77 -10.99
C SER A 194 -8.71 -2.27 -11.97
N THR A 195 -8.44 -1.56 -13.07
CA THR A 195 -7.33 -1.90 -14.00
C THR A 195 -6.09 -1.05 -13.80
N TYR A 196 -6.13 -0.16 -12.80
CA TYR A 196 -5.10 0.82 -12.50
C TYR A 196 -4.73 0.76 -11.01
N ILE A 197 -3.83 -0.16 -10.66
CA ILE A 197 -3.27 -0.19 -9.31
C ILE A 197 -2.30 0.98 -9.17
N TYR A 198 -2.41 1.74 -8.08
CA TYR A 198 -1.45 2.81 -7.80
C TYR A 198 -0.07 2.23 -7.52
N ASP A 199 0.93 2.77 -8.21
CA ASP A 199 2.33 2.51 -7.87
C ASP A 199 2.60 2.87 -6.41
N THR A 200 3.28 1.97 -5.72
CA THR A 200 3.59 2.13 -4.30
C THR A 200 5.00 2.67 -4.12
N GLN A 201 5.11 3.89 -3.62
CA GLN A 201 6.39 4.49 -3.27
C GLN A 201 7.03 3.76 -2.08
N LEU A 202 8.29 3.33 -2.24
CA LEU A 202 9.07 2.68 -1.19
C LEU A 202 10.02 3.66 -0.49
N GLN A 203 10.56 4.63 -1.22
CA GLN A 203 11.49 5.67 -0.75
C GLN A 203 10.80 7.02 -0.59
N GLU A 204 11.08 7.77 0.47
CA GLU A 204 10.45 9.07 0.79
C GLU A 204 11.48 10.21 0.82
N SER A 205 11.01 11.45 1.03
CA SER A 205 11.86 12.64 1.27
C SER A 205 12.68 12.54 2.57
N ILE A 206 12.29 11.64 3.46
CA ILE A 206 13.02 11.25 4.66
C ILE A 206 13.42 9.77 4.60
N PRO A 207 14.44 9.33 5.36
CA PRO A 207 14.86 7.94 5.33
C PRO A 207 13.75 7.00 5.78
N VAL A 208 13.76 5.78 5.24
CA VAL A 208 12.74 4.75 5.51
C VAL A 208 13.40 3.52 6.10
N LEU A 209 13.08 3.19 7.35
CA LEU A 209 13.57 1.99 8.01
C LEU A 209 12.93 0.73 7.43
N TYR A 210 11.61 0.77 7.23
CA TYR A 210 10.87 -0.34 6.65
C TYR A 210 9.67 0.14 5.84
N SER A 211 9.54 -0.39 4.62
CA SER A 211 8.36 -0.19 3.77
C SER A 211 7.90 -1.53 3.22
N LYS A 212 6.59 -1.76 3.20
CA LYS A 212 5.96 -2.96 2.68
C LYS A 212 4.85 -2.58 1.71
N CYS A 213 4.86 -3.24 0.56
CA CYS A 213 3.77 -3.24 -0.38
C CYS A 213 3.24 -4.68 -0.49
N LYS A 214 1.95 -4.88 -0.24
CA LYS A 214 1.28 -6.16 -0.46
C LYS A 214 0.14 -5.95 -1.44
N MET A 215 0.13 -6.67 -2.54
CA MET A 215 -0.96 -6.63 -3.53
C MET A 215 -1.54 -8.03 -3.69
N GLU A 216 -2.83 -8.18 -3.41
CA GLU A 216 -3.58 -9.41 -3.67
C GLU A 216 -4.49 -9.20 -4.88
N ILE A 217 -4.05 -9.73 -6.02
CA ILE A 217 -4.64 -9.49 -7.34
C ILE A 217 -5.31 -10.77 -7.83
N PRO A 218 -6.60 -10.76 -8.24
CA PRO A 218 -7.24 -11.91 -8.88
C PRO A 218 -6.43 -12.41 -10.09
N ASN A 219 -6.24 -13.73 -10.24
CA ASN A 219 -5.42 -14.30 -11.32
C ASN A 219 -5.92 -13.96 -12.73
N ILE A 220 -7.20 -13.61 -12.87
CA ILE A 220 -7.79 -13.17 -14.13
C ILE A 220 -7.25 -11.81 -14.59
N LEU A 221 -6.76 -10.97 -13.66
CA LEU A 221 -6.11 -9.70 -13.96
C LEU A 221 -4.59 -9.88 -13.95
N GLN A 222 -3.97 -9.76 -15.13
CA GLN A 222 -2.54 -9.97 -15.28
C GLN A 222 -1.79 -8.65 -15.25
N PHE A 223 -1.03 -8.41 -14.18
CA PHE A 223 -0.17 -7.24 -14.04
C PHE A 223 1.31 -7.60 -14.15
N ASN A 224 2.09 -6.75 -14.81
CA ASN A 224 3.51 -6.60 -14.57
C ASN A 224 3.68 -5.88 -13.23
N VAL A 225 4.34 -6.52 -12.28
CA VAL A 225 4.71 -5.91 -11.00
C VAL A 225 6.22 -5.72 -10.98
N ASN A 226 6.66 -4.50 -11.21
CA ASN A 226 8.07 -4.13 -11.29
C ASN A 226 8.50 -3.48 -9.97
N ARG A 227 9.69 -3.83 -9.48
CA ARG A 227 10.26 -3.24 -8.26
C ARG A 227 11.69 -2.75 -8.53
N PRO A 228 12.24 -1.88 -7.66
CA PRO A 228 13.66 -1.56 -7.71
C PRO A 228 14.50 -2.82 -7.53
N ILE A 229 15.57 -2.96 -8.32
CA ILE A 229 16.55 -4.05 -8.20
C ILE A 229 17.75 -3.54 -7.41
N ILE A 230 17.58 -3.45 -6.09
CA ILE A 230 18.61 -3.01 -5.14
C ILE A 230 18.66 -3.99 -3.95
N PRO A 231 19.81 -4.11 -3.25
CA PRO A 231 20.01 -5.14 -2.21
C PRO A 231 18.98 -5.08 -1.07
N ASN A 232 18.50 -3.89 -0.73
CA ASN A 232 17.61 -3.70 0.39
C ASN A 232 16.12 -3.82 0.02
N VAL A 233 15.80 -4.31 -1.18
CA VAL A 233 14.43 -4.55 -1.63
C VAL A 233 14.26 -6.03 -1.99
N THR A 234 13.38 -6.72 -1.27
CA THR A 234 13.03 -8.11 -1.51
C THR A 234 11.62 -8.20 -2.09
N ALA A 235 11.34 -9.29 -2.82
CA ALA A 235 9.99 -9.60 -3.27
C ALA A 235 9.71 -11.10 -3.19
N SER A 236 8.46 -11.43 -2.90
CA SER A 236 7.92 -12.78 -2.99
C SER A 236 6.54 -12.76 -3.64
N VAL A 237 6.17 -13.91 -4.22
CA VAL A 237 4.84 -14.14 -4.79
C VAL A 237 4.31 -15.45 -4.23
N ALA A 238 3.06 -15.44 -3.79
CA ALA A 238 2.34 -16.62 -3.32
C ALA A 238 0.95 -16.68 -3.96
N LEU A 239 0.34 -17.87 -3.97
CA LEU A 239 -1.08 -18.00 -4.27
C LEU A 239 -1.91 -17.64 -3.05
N GLY A 240 -2.96 -16.86 -3.27
CA GLY A 240 -3.96 -16.48 -2.28
C GLY A 240 -5.36 -16.86 -2.72
N SER A 241 -6.34 -16.36 -1.95
CA SER A 241 -7.73 -16.49 -2.33
C SER A 241 -8.55 -15.33 -1.80
N ILE A 242 -9.22 -14.63 -2.71
CA ILE A 242 -10.14 -13.55 -2.39
C ILE A 242 -11.56 -14.12 -2.32
N ILE A 243 -12.30 -13.75 -1.28
CA ILE A 243 -13.74 -13.98 -1.23
C ILE A 243 -14.42 -12.77 -1.86
N MET A 244 -15.08 -12.99 -2.98
CA MET A 244 -15.83 -11.99 -3.71
C MET A 244 -17.32 -12.28 -3.52
N ALA A 245 -18.06 -11.36 -2.88
CA ALA A 245 -19.49 -11.51 -2.63
C ALA A 245 -20.27 -10.32 -3.22
N SER A 246 -21.28 -10.61 -4.05
CA SER A 246 -22.29 -9.62 -4.47
C SER A 246 -23.39 -9.51 -3.40
N THR A 247 -24.00 -8.34 -3.28
CA THR A 247 -25.08 -8.05 -2.31
C THR A 247 -26.43 -7.77 -2.96
N ASN A 248 -26.55 -7.89 -4.29
CA ASN A 248 -27.81 -7.63 -4.96
C ASN A 248 -28.76 -8.83 -4.89
N ASN A 249 -29.99 -8.55 -4.41
CA ASN A 249 -31.22 -9.33 -4.39
C ASN A 249 -31.11 -10.87 -4.28
N ASP A 250 -31.46 -11.37 -3.09
CA ASP A 250 -31.81 -12.76 -2.73
C ASP A 250 -30.79 -13.89 -2.91
N TYR A 251 -29.64 -13.67 -3.57
CA TYR A 251 -28.58 -14.69 -3.67
C TYR A 251 -27.18 -14.18 -3.27
N LYS A 252 -26.76 -14.55 -2.06
CA LYS A 252 -25.37 -14.37 -1.60
C LYS A 252 -24.47 -15.49 -2.14
N LEU A 253 -24.00 -15.36 -3.38
CA LEU A 253 -22.95 -16.23 -3.90
C LEU A 253 -21.59 -15.60 -3.61
N ALA A 254 -21.02 -15.96 -2.46
CA ALA A 254 -19.61 -15.68 -2.18
C ALA A 254 -18.76 -16.64 -3.03
N LYS A 255 -18.05 -16.11 -4.02
CA LYS A 255 -17.14 -16.88 -4.88
C LYS A 255 -15.71 -16.73 -4.37
N LYS A 256 -15.05 -17.87 -4.17
CA LYS A 256 -13.62 -17.93 -3.88
C LYS A 256 -12.84 -17.84 -5.18
N VAL A 257 -11.97 -16.85 -5.29
CA VAL A 257 -11.20 -16.58 -6.51
C VAL A 257 -9.72 -16.68 -6.19
N VAL A 258 -9.00 -17.44 -7.00
CA VAL A 258 -7.55 -17.59 -6.86
C VAL A 258 -6.89 -16.25 -7.19
N SER A 259 -5.97 -15.83 -6.34
CA SER A 259 -5.23 -14.58 -6.47
C SER A 259 -3.72 -14.82 -6.45
N ASN A 260 -2.98 -13.88 -7.03
CA ASN A 260 -1.55 -13.71 -6.81
C ASN A 260 -1.34 -12.69 -5.70
N VAL A 261 -0.59 -13.08 -4.67
CA VAL A 261 -0.20 -12.22 -3.56
C VAL A 261 1.25 -11.82 -3.76
N TYR A 262 1.47 -10.59 -4.22
CA TYR A 262 2.79 -9.98 -4.30
C TYR A 262 3.12 -9.33 -2.97
N THR A 263 4.29 -9.63 -2.40
CA THR A 263 4.83 -8.94 -1.23
C THR A 263 6.19 -8.37 -1.57
N ILE A 264 6.34 -7.05 -1.48
CA ILE A 264 7.60 -6.34 -1.68
C ILE A 264 7.94 -5.65 -0.37
N GLU A 265 9.16 -5.86 0.11
CA GLU A 265 9.65 -5.22 1.32
C GLU A 265 10.92 -4.44 1.01
N ALA A 266 11.04 -3.26 1.58
CA ALA A 266 12.24 -2.43 1.52
C ALA A 266 12.72 -2.09 2.93
N ARG A 267 14.03 -2.06 3.11
CA ARG A 267 14.66 -1.75 4.41
C ARG A 267 15.73 -0.68 4.23
N ASN A 268 15.92 0.16 5.25
CA ASN A 268 17.01 1.12 5.32
C ASN A 268 17.21 1.89 3.99
N LEU A 269 16.13 2.42 3.42
CA LEU A 269 16.21 3.24 2.21
C LEU A 269 16.62 4.66 2.61
N PRO A 270 17.63 5.26 1.94
CA PRO A 270 18.00 6.64 2.19
C PRO A 270 16.88 7.59 1.76
N ALA A 271 16.87 8.79 2.31
CA ALA A 271 16.01 9.87 1.81
C ALA A 271 16.25 10.10 0.31
N TYR A 272 15.19 10.35 -0.44
CA TYR A 272 15.30 10.90 -1.78
C TYR A 272 15.62 12.40 -1.66
N ALA A 273 16.73 12.82 -2.26
CA ALA A 273 17.25 14.18 -2.10
C ALA A 273 16.51 15.24 -2.94
N GLY A 274 15.70 14.82 -3.92
CA GLY A 274 14.92 15.72 -4.77
C GLY A 274 13.50 15.94 -4.27
N GLU A 275 12.75 16.81 -4.96
CA GLU A 275 11.31 16.89 -4.74
C GLU A 275 10.64 15.66 -5.35
N ILE A 276 9.82 14.97 -4.55
CA ILE A 276 8.95 13.92 -5.07
C ILE A 276 7.77 14.61 -5.75
N ASN A 277 7.73 14.49 -7.07
CA ASN A 277 6.64 14.99 -7.88
C ASN A 277 6.27 13.96 -8.96
N LEU A 278 5.22 14.26 -9.71
CA LEU A 278 4.71 13.37 -10.75
C LEU A 278 5.75 13.04 -11.81
N GLN A 279 6.66 13.96 -12.14
CA GLN A 279 7.69 13.74 -13.16
C GLN A 279 8.71 12.70 -12.70
N ASN A 280 9.28 12.86 -11.50
CA ASN A 280 10.36 12.00 -11.02
C ASN A 280 9.87 10.62 -10.53
N LEU A 281 8.61 10.51 -10.13
CA LEU A 281 8.01 9.20 -9.85
C LEU A 281 7.95 8.30 -11.10
N SER A 282 7.91 8.90 -12.30
CA SER A 282 7.88 8.16 -13.55
C SER A 282 9.22 7.90 -14.21
N SER A 283 10.22 8.75 -13.94
CA SER A 283 11.55 8.61 -14.54
C SER A 283 12.30 7.39 -14.00
N GLY A 284 11.83 6.81 -12.88
CA GLY A 284 12.49 5.69 -12.22
C GLY A 284 13.40 6.10 -11.06
N GLU A 285 13.64 7.41 -10.89
CA GLU A 285 14.54 7.96 -9.88
C GLU A 285 14.09 7.67 -8.46
N VAL A 286 12.78 7.77 -8.21
CA VAL A 286 12.19 7.37 -6.93
C VAL A 286 11.95 5.87 -6.94
N HIS A 287 12.44 5.19 -5.90
CA HIS A 287 12.20 3.77 -5.69
C HIS A 287 10.73 3.49 -5.39
N CYS A 288 10.02 2.95 -6.39
CA CYS A 288 8.60 2.59 -6.33
C CYS A 288 8.37 1.18 -6.86
N VAL A 289 7.35 0.50 -6.33
CA VAL A 289 6.74 -0.65 -6.98
C VAL A 289 5.78 -0.15 -8.04
N ARG A 290 6.00 -0.54 -9.29
CA ARG A 290 5.22 -0.11 -10.44
C ARG A 290 4.34 -1.23 -10.94
N THR A 291 3.10 -0.92 -11.28
CA THR A 291 2.16 -1.90 -11.81
C THR A 291 1.66 -1.50 -13.19
N GLN A 292 1.62 -2.45 -14.11
CA GLN A 292 1.11 -2.23 -15.46
C GLN A 292 0.30 -3.43 -15.89
N LEU A 293 -0.95 -3.23 -16.32
CA LEU A 293 -1.76 -4.30 -16.87
C LEU A 293 -1.10 -4.85 -18.14
N LYS A 294 -0.87 -6.17 -18.21
CA LYS A 294 -0.24 -6.84 -19.37
C LYS A 294 -1.21 -6.99 -20.53
N ASP A 295 -2.37 -7.55 -20.22
CA ASP A 295 -3.44 -7.81 -21.18
C ASP A 295 -4.74 -8.12 -20.41
N LYS A 296 -5.89 -7.86 -21.04
CA LYS A 296 -7.20 -8.26 -20.54
C LYS A 296 -7.56 -9.60 -21.18
N ARG A 297 -7.70 -10.67 -20.41
CA ARG A 297 -8.38 -11.88 -20.90
C ARG A 297 -9.91 -11.69 -20.85
N TYR A 298 -10.41 -10.69 -21.56
CA TYR A 298 -11.85 -10.42 -21.75
C TYR A 298 -12.10 -9.92 -23.17
N ASP A 299 -13.19 -10.36 -23.81
CA ASP A 299 -13.60 -9.97 -25.17
C ASP A 299 -14.09 -8.50 -25.31
N VAL A 300 -13.93 -7.68 -24.27
CA VAL A 300 -14.42 -6.29 -24.27
C VAL A 300 -13.25 -5.33 -24.04
N LYS A 301 -12.95 -4.51 -25.05
CA LYS A 301 -12.00 -3.41 -24.96
C LYS A 301 -12.53 -2.34 -24.01
N PRO A 302 -11.77 -1.88 -23.01
CA PRO A 302 -12.12 -0.67 -22.27
C PRO A 302 -11.84 0.58 -23.11
N ASP A 303 -12.70 1.57 -22.96
CA ASP A 303 -12.61 2.85 -23.65
C ASP A 303 -12.02 3.97 -22.78
N VAL A 304 -11.03 3.65 -21.92
CA VAL A 304 -10.47 4.64 -20.99
C VAL A 304 -8.97 4.77 -21.17
N SER A 305 -8.58 5.68 -22.08
CA SER A 305 -7.23 6.25 -22.15
C SER A 305 -7.19 7.57 -21.38
N GLY A 306 -6.70 7.56 -20.15
CA GLY A 306 -6.46 8.76 -19.34
C GLY A 306 -4.97 8.93 -19.01
N PRO A 307 -4.48 10.17 -18.82
CA PRO A 307 -3.11 10.43 -18.35
C PRO A 307 -2.90 9.97 -16.88
N VAL A 308 -1.65 10.00 -16.45
CA VAL A 308 -1.02 9.09 -15.47
C VAL A 308 -1.01 9.65 -14.02
N ARG A 309 -1.02 8.79 -12.96
CA ARG A 309 -0.06 8.70 -11.81
C ARG A 309 -0.56 8.65 -10.35
N HIS A 310 0.10 7.72 -9.61
CA HIS A 310 0.55 7.63 -8.20
C HIS A 310 -0.35 8.11 -7.03
N LEU A 311 -0.53 7.21 -6.05
CA LEU A 311 -0.85 7.57 -4.68
C LEU A 311 0.44 8.07 -4.00
N VAL A 312 0.63 9.39 -3.97
CA VAL A 312 1.70 10.01 -3.18
C VAL A 312 1.27 10.00 -1.71
N ILE A 313 2.13 9.46 -0.84
CA ILE A 313 1.92 9.49 0.61
C ILE A 313 3.00 10.40 1.19
N GLY A 314 2.69 11.69 1.28
CA GLY A 314 3.50 12.65 2.02
C GLY A 314 4.13 13.76 1.18
N ARG A 315 4.36 14.88 1.86
CA ARG A 315 5.27 15.97 1.51
C ARG A 315 6.18 16.18 2.70
#